data_AF-A0A9E3KGU1-F1
#
_entry.id   AF-A0A9E3KGU1-F1
#
_cell.length_a   1.000
_cell.length_b   1.000
_cell.length_c   1.000
_cell.angle_alpha   90.00
_cell.angle_beta   90.00
_cell.angle_gamma   90.00
#
_symmetry.space_group_name_H-M   'P 1'
#
loop_
_entity.id
_entity.type
_entity.pdbx_description
1 polymer ?
#
loop_
_entity_poly.entity_id
_entity_poly.type
_entity_poly.pdbx_seq_one_letter_code
_entity_poly.pdbx_strand_id
1 'polypeptide(L)'
;MLLDGIFVTVKVKYIGPEKPGPWAEIFYKMNVNVFKLGWLFILYGILWLIWIYALWTNKDWTYLFGLTISILTMWYLPVGALISVVVLATLLFWRHKIGAMKVFIIDFSTDTEIEKRISNDIEIHRESIDGGRAYKSISEIMPDLILVNYNKKPSHGLQTAISVRQRKKTSEIPIIFINNGKKYDEKADEIGDVITYDHIETYIHKTRNTSR
;
A
#
# COMPACT_ATOMS: atom_id res chain seq x y z
N MET A 1 -15.02 2.98 -20.35
CA MET A 1 -14.48 1.70 -20.85
C MET A 1 -15.50 0.58 -20.72
N LEU A 2 -15.81 0.09 -19.52
CA LEU A 2 -16.72 -1.07 -19.37
C LEU A 2 -18.10 -0.85 -20.03
N LEU A 3 -18.79 0.25 -19.67
CA LEU A 3 -20.09 0.59 -20.24
C LEU A 3 -20.05 0.79 -21.75
N ASP A 4 -18.99 1.44 -22.24
CA ASP A 4 -18.79 1.70 -23.68
C ASP A 4 -18.54 0.39 -24.45
N GLY A 5 -17.76 -0.54 -23.90
CA GLY A 5 -17.53 -1.87 -24.48
C GLY A 5 -18.79 -2.73 -24.56
N ILE A 6 -19.61 -2.73 -23.49
CA ILE A 6 -20.92 -3.40 -23.48
C ILE A 6 -21.83 -2.78 -24.55
N PHE A 7 -21.91 -1.46 -24.58
CA PHE A 7 -22.76 -0.74 -25.53
C PHE A 7 -22.36 -1.00 -26.99
N VAL A 8 -21.07 -0.97 -27.31
CA VAL A 8 -20.55 -1.29 -28.65
C VAL A 8 -20.88 -2.72 -29.05
N THR A 9 -20.82 -3.66 -28.12
CA THR A 9 -21.11 -5.07 -28.42
C THR A 9 -22.60 -5.28 -28.70
N VAL A 10 -23.49 -4.54 -28.02
CA VAL A 10 -24.95 -4.65 -28.17
C VAL A 10 -25.47 -3.82 -29.35
N LYS A 11 -24.92 -2.63 -29.58
CA LYS A 11 -25.46 -1.64 -30.53
C LYS A 11 -24.58 -1.44 -31.77
N VAL A 12 -23.38 -2.03 -31.79
CA VAL A 12 -22.40 -1.87 -32.87
C VAL A 12 -22.03 -0.39 -33.12
N LYS A 13 -22.14 0.45 -32.08
CA LYS A 13 -21.82 1.89 -32.09
C LYS A 13 -21.26 2.30 -30.73
N TYR A 14 -20.33 3.25 -30.71
CA TYR A 14 -19.79 3.83 -29.47
C TYR A 14 -20.79 4.77 -28.78
N ILE A 15 -20.63 4.95 -27.48
CA ILE A 15 -21.29 6.03 -26.75
C ILE A 15 -20.53 7.33 -27.07
N GLY A 16 -21.02 8.11 -28.04
CA GLY A 16 -20.42 9.38 -28.42
C GLY A 16 -20.52 9.70 -29.91
N PRO A 17 -19.58 10.51 -30.45
CA PRO A 17 -19.62 10.95 -31.84
C PRO A 17 -19.47 9.77 -32.81
N GLU A 18 -20.01 9.93 -34.03
CA GLU A 18 -20.04 8.85 -35.03
C GLU A 18 -18.65 8.40 -35.49
N LYS A 19 -17.69 9.32 -35.47
CA LYS A 19 -16.28 9.02 -35.72
C LYS A 19 -15.57 8.78 -34.39
N PRO A 20 -14.96 7.60 -34.18
CA PRO A 20 -14.10 7.38 -33.03
C PRO A 20 -12.91 8.33 -33.05
N GLY A 21 -12.29 8.53 -31.88
CA GLY A 21 -11.21 9.52 -31.70
C GLY A 21 -9.98 9.30 -32.59
N PRO A 22 -9.00 10.22 -32.56
CA PRO A 22 -7.88 10.27 -33.51
C PRO A 22 -7.09 8.95 -33.67
N TRP A 23 -6.99 8.16 -32.60
CA TRP A 23 -6.35 6.84 -32.62
C TRP A 23 -7.00 5.84 -33.57
N ALA A 24 -8.29 5.99 -33.88
CA ALA A 24 -8.99 5.11 -34.81
C ALA A 24 -8.39 5.14 -36.22
N GLU A 25 -7.79 6.26 -36.63
CA GLU A 25 -7.12 6.35 -37.93
C GLU A 25 -5.96 5.36 -38.05
N ILE A 26 -5.23 5.11 -36.96
CA ILE A 26 -4.13 4.13 -36.94
C ILE A 26 -4.68 2.71 -37.13
N PHE A 27 -5.77 2.36 -36.44
CA PHE A 27 -6.43 1.07 -36.62
C PHE A 27 -7.01 0.90 -38.02
N TYR A 28 -7.61 1.95 -38.59
CA TYR A 28 -8.10 1.93 -39.96
C TYR A 28 -6.98 1.74 -40.98
N LYS A 29 -5.81 2.36 -40.77
CA LYS A 29 -4.60 2.12 -41.60
C LYS A 29 -4.10 0.68 -41.51
N MET A 30 -4.31 0.01 -40.38
CA MET A 30 -4.00 -1.41 -40.19
C MET A 30 -5.15 -2.34 -40.62
N ASN A 31 -6.21 -1.80 -41.24
CA ASN A 31 -7.40 -2.55 -41.66
C ASN A 31 -8.14 -3.25 -40.48
N VAL A 32 -8.04 -2.68 -39.28
CA VAL A 32 -8.70 -3.16 -38.07
C VAL A 32 -9.99 -2.37 -37.85
N ASN A 33 -11.12 -3.08 -37.76
CA ASN A 33 -12.40 -2.45 -37.42
C ASN A 33 -12.47 -2.16 -35.91
N VAL A 34 -12.39 -0.88 -35.57
CA VAL A 34 -12.40 -0.38 -34.19
C VAL A 34 -13.66 -0.81 -33.44
N PHE A 35 -14.83 -0.84 -34.09
CA PHE A 35 -16.10 -1.29 -33.48
C PHE A 35 -16.11 -2.77 -33.07
N LYS A 36 -15.19 -3.60 -33.59
CA LYS A 36 -15.03 -5.00 -33.14
C LYS A 36 -14.20 -5.12 -31.85
N LEU A 37 -13.60 -4.02 -31.39
CA LEU A 37 -12.80 -3.99 -30.16
C LEU A 37 -13.66 -3.82 -28.89
N GLY A 38 -15.00 -3.91 -28.99
CA GLY A 38 -15.93 -3.85 -27.85
C GLY A 38 -15.49 -4.68 -26.63
N TRP A 39 -15.10 -5.93 -26.89
CA TRP A 39 -14.61 -6.87 -25.86
C TRP A 39 -13.34 -6.39 -25.16
N LEU A 40 -12.45 -5.69 -25.87
CA LEU A 40 -11.20 -5.16 -25.32
C LEU A 40 -11.49 -4.05 -24.30
N PHE A 41 -12.51 -3.22 -24.56
CA PHE A 41 -12.96 -2.19 -23.59
C PHE A 41 -13.61 -2.79 -22.35
N ILE A 42 -14.33 -3.92 -22.51
CA ILE A 42 -14.87 -4.66 -21.37
C ILE A 42 -13.71 -5.19 -20.52
N LEU A 43 -12.73 -5.84 -21.15
CA LEU A 43 -11.54 -6.35 -20.47
C LEU A 43 -10.80 -5.26 -19.70
N TYR A 44 -10.43 -4.15 -20.35
CA TYR A 44 -9.76 -3.04 -19.66
C TYR A 44 -10.64 -2.41 -18.57
N GLY A 45 -11.95 -2.31 -18.78
CA GLY A 45 -12.88 -1.85 -17.76
C GLY A 45 -12.85 -2.72 -16.51
N ILE A 46 -12.83 -4.04 -16.67
CA ILE A 46 -12.70 -5.00 -15.56
C ILE A 46 -11.33 -4.87 -14.89
N LEU A 47 -10.24 -4.76 -15.66
CA LEU A 47 -8.89 -4.57 -15.11
C LEU A 47 -8.78 -3.30 -14.25
N TRP A 48 -9.39 -2.19 -14.69
CA TRP A 48 -9.47 -0.97 -13.89
C TRP A 48 -10.25 -1.17 -12.57
N LEU A 49 -11.35 -1.92 -12.58
CA LEU A 49 -12.11 -2.24 -11.36
C LEU A 49 -11.30 -3.13 -10.41
N ILE A 50 -10.61 -4.14 -10.93
CA ILE A 50 -9.69 -4.99 -10.16
C ILE A 50 -8.59 -4.15 -9.52
N TRP A 51 -8.02 -3.19 -10.27
CA TRP A 51 -7.01 -2.28 -9.74
C TRP A 51 -7.54 -1.38 -8.62
N ILE A 52 -8.73 -0.79 -8.77
CA ILE A 52 -9.34 0.03 -7.71
C ILE A 52 -9.57 -0.81 -6.45
N TYR A 53 -10.04 -2.05 -6.60
CA TYR A 53 -10.21 -2.96 -5.47
C TYR A 53 -8.86 -3.32 -4.82
N ALA A 54 -7.82 -3.59 -5.61
CA ALA A 54 -6.48 -3.86 -5.12
C ALA A 54 -5.88 -2.67 -4.38
N LEU A 55 -6.12 -1.45 -4.88
CA LEU A 55 -5.74 -0.19 -4.25
C LEU A 55 -6.46 0.00 -2.91
N TRP A 56 -7.77 -0.28 -2.85
CA TRP A 56 -8.54 -0.22 -1.61
C TRP A 56 -8.06 -1.23 -0.56
N THR A 57 -7.60 -2.40 -1.02
CA THR A 57 -7.12 -3.49 -0.14
C THR A 57 -5.61 -3.48 0.08
N ASN A 58 -4.93 -2.40 -0.33
CA ASN A 58 -3.49 -2.20 -0.18
C ASN A 58 -2.64 -3.40 -0.66
N LYS A 59 -2.98 -4.01 -1.80
CA LYS A 59 -2.18 -5.12 -2.33
C LYS A 59 -0.86 -4.62 -2.90
N ASP A 60 0.22 -5.35 -2.65
CA ASP A 60 1.58 -4.97 -3.06
C ASP A 60 1.76 -4.81 -4.58
N TRP A 61 1.06 -5.63 -5.37
CA TRP A 61 1.14 -5.56 -6.84
C TRP A 61 0.31 -4.42 -7.44
N THR A 62 -0.48 -3.69 -6.64
CA THR A 62 -1.36 -2.61 -7.10
C THR A 62 -0.60 -1.54 -7.87
N TYR A 63 0.59 -1.17 -7.40
CA TYR A 63 1.41 -0.13 -8.05
C TYR A 63 1.79 -0.54 -9.47
N LEU A 64 2.41 -1.72 -9.61
CA LEU A 64 2.88 -2.22 -10.90
C LEU A 64 1.70 -2.42 -11.85
N PHE A 65 0.62 -3.03 -11.37
CA PHE A 65 -0.58 -3.24 -12.17
C PHE A 65 -1.20 -1.93 -12.63
N GLY A 66 -1.33 -0.94 -11.74
CA GLY A 66 -1.81 0.40 -12.07
C GLY A 66 -0.99 1.10 -13.15
N LEU A 67 0.33 0.98 -13.07
CA LEU A 67 1.25 1.53 -14.07
C LEU A 67 1.06 0.83 -15.42
N THR A 68 1.03 -0.51 -15.42
CA THR A 68 0.82 -1.30 -16.63
C THR A 68 -0.51 -0.98 -17.30
N ILE A 69 -1.63 -0.99 -16.56
CA ILE A 69 -2.95 -0.71 -17.14
C ILE A 69 -3.02 0.74 -17.64
N SER A 70 -2.44 1.72 -16.94
CA SER A 70 -2.45 3.13 -17.37
C SER A 70 -1.73 3.32 -18.69
N ILE A 71 -0.57 2.68 -18.88
CA ILE A 71 0.15 2.69 -20.16
C ILE A 71 -0.68 2.00 -21.25
N LEU A 72 -1.22 0.81 -20.95
CA LEU A 72 -2.01 0.03 -21.90
C LEU A 72 -3.33 0.69 -22.29
N THR A 73 -3.90 1.60 -21.49
CA THR A 73 -5.16 2.30 -21.81
C THR A 73 -4.98 3.72 -22.34
N MET A 74 -3.74 4.20 -22.48
CA MET A 74 -3.43 5.56 -22.92
C MET A 74 -3.87 5.87 -24.36
N TRP A 75 -4.06 4.85 -25.20
CA TRP A 75 -4.55 4.98 -26.57
C TRP A 75 -6.09 5.11 -26.68
N TYR A 76 -6.82 5.00 -25.57
CA TYR A 76 -8.28 5.11 -25.58
C TYR A 76 -8.75 6.57 -25.72
N LEU A 77 -10.01 6.76 -26.16
CA LEU A 77 -10.74 8.02 -26.34
C LEU A 77 -10.32 9.16 -25.39
N PRO A 78 -10.43 10.45 -25.80
CA PRO A 78 -9.77 11.58 -25.16
C PRO A 78 -9.95 11.64 -23.62
N VAL A 79 -11.13 11.27 -23.12
CA VAL A 79 -11.40 11.22 -21.67
C VAL A 79 -10.62 10.12 -20.95
N GLY A 80 -10.56 8.91 -21.52
CA GLY A 80 -9.88 7.79 -20.85
C GLY A 80 -8.35 7.84 -20.99
N ALA A 81 -7.83 8.41 -22.08
CA ALA A 81 -6.42 8.79 -22.15
C ALA A 81 -6.07 9.79 -21.05
N LEU A 82 -6.90 10.83 -20.85
CA LEU A 82 -6.69 11.83 -19.80
C LEU A 82 -6.68 11.17 -18.40
N ILE A 83 -7.66 10.32 -18.09
CA ILE A 83 -7.69 9.58 -16.82
C ILE A 83 -6.43 8.74 -16.66
N SER A 84 -6.00 8.02 -17.70
CA SER A 84 -4.79 7.19 -17.66
C SER A 84 -3.53 8.02 -17.39
N VAL A 85 -3.41 9.20 -18.01
CA VAL A 85 -2.29 10.13 -17.79
C VAL A 85 -2.30 10.69 -16.37
N VAL A 86 -3.47 11.09 -15.87
CA VAL A 86 -3.60 11.59 -14.48
C VAL A 86 -3.21 10.49 -13.49
N VAL A 87 -3.77 9.28 -13.64
CA VAL A 87 -3.43 8.14 -12.75
C VAL A 87 -1.96 7.79 -12.86
N LEU A 88 -1.39 7.75 -14.07
CA LEU A 88 0.03 7.48 -14.27
C LEU A 88 0.90 8.52 -13.58
N ALA A 89 0.60 9.81 -13.74
CA ALA A 89 1.31 10.89 -13.06
C ALA A 89 1.18 10.74 -11.53
N THR A 90 -0.02 10.51 -11.02
CA THR A 90 -0.24 10.27 -9.59
C THR A 90 0.59 9.09 -9.09
N LEU A 91 0.61 7.96 -9.79
CA LEU A 91 1.42 6.80 -9.43
C LEU A 91 2.92 7.14 -9.44
N LEU A 92 3.42 7.84 -10.46
CA LEU A 92 4.84 8.18 -10.55
C LEU A 92 5.29 9.13 -9.44
N PHE A 93 4.51 10.17 -9.13
CA PHE A 93 4.85 11.15 -8.09
C PHE A 93 4.59 10.62 -6.67
N TRP A 94 3.59 9.77 -6.50
CA TRP A 94 3.16 9.26 -5.20
C TRP A 94 3.66 7.83 -4.90
N ARG A 95 4.57 7.30 -5.74
CA ARG A 95 5.20 5.98 -5.55
C ARG A 95 5.70 5.75 -4.12
N HIS A 96 6.25 6.80 -3.51
CA HIS A 96 6.82 6.72 -2.17
C HIS A 96 5.79 6.56 -1.04
N LYS A 97 4.48 6.76 -1.27
CA LYS A 97 3.45 6.48 -0.24
C LYS A 97 2.49 5.35 -0.59
N ILE A 98 2.48 4.84 -1.83
CA ILE A 98 1.59 3.74 -2.21
C ILE A 98 2.32 2.42 -1.97
N GLY A 99 1.91 1.70 -0.92
CA GLY A 99 2.55 0.43 -0.52
C GLY A 99 3.89 0.60 0.20
N ALA A 100 4.17 1.78 0.75
CA ALA A 100 5.27 1.95 1.67
C ALA A 100 4.98 1.17 2.96
N MET A 101 5.99 0.45 3.44
CA MET A 101 5.89 -0.24 4.73
C MET A 101 5.64 0.81 5.82
N LYS A 102 4.69 0.53 6.70
CA LYS A 102 4.34 1.38 7.83
C LYS A 102 4.92 0.79 9.09
N VAL A 103 5.78 1.55 9.76
CA VAL A 103 6.34 1.17 11.05
C VAL A 103 5.74 2.08 12.12
N PHE A 104 5.22 1.48 13.18
CA PHE A 104 4.74 2.21 14.34
C PHE A 104 5.70 2.06 15.52
N ILE A 105 6.19 3.16 16.05
CA ILE A 105 7.16 3.20 17.14
C ILE A 105 6.43 3.60 18.43
N ILE A 106 6.46 2.71 19.42
CA ILE A 106 6.06 3.01 20.80
C ILE A 106 7.34 3.34 21.57
N ASP A 107 7.57 4.62 21.84
CA ASP A 107 8.76 5.07 22.56
C ASP A 107 8.44 6.23 23.50
N PHE A 108 8.34 5.93 24.80
CA PHE A 108 8.06 6.91 25.85
C PHE A 108 9.28 7.77 26.23
N SER A 109 10.36 7.73 25.45
CA SER A 109 11.49 8.66 25.55
C SER A 109 11.27 9.89 24.65
N THR A 110 12.18 10.85 24.73
CA THR A 110 12.24 11.99 23.80
C THR A 110 13.21 11.74 22.64
N ASP A 111 13.81 10.55 22.58
CA ASP A 111 14.84 10.20 21.63
C ASP A 111 14.24 9.71 20.29
N THR A 112 14.99 9.91 19.21
CA THR A 112 14.67 9.51 17.84
C THR A 112 15.68 8.49 17.28
N GLU A 113 16.53 7.88 18.11
CA GLU A 113 17.50 6.86 17.68
C GLU A 113 16.90 5.71 16.85
N ILE A 114 15.67 5.26 17.15
CA ILE A 114 14.98 4.24 16.35
C ILE A 114 14.71 4.77 14.93
N GLU A 115 14.17 5.99 14.82
CA GLU A 115 13.78 6.61 13.55
C GLU A 115 14.99 6.80 12.63
N LYS A 116 16.13 7.22 13.19
CA LYS A 116 17.39 7.43 12.44
C LYS A 116 17.94 6.15 11.79
N ARG A 117 17.52 4.97 12.27
CA ARG A 117 17.98 3.65 11.79
C ARG A 117 17.00 3.01 10.81
N ILE A 118 15.92 3.71 10.47
CA ILE A 118 14.90 3.25 9.52
C ILE A 118 15.12 4.00 8.20
N SER A 119 15.06 3.26 7.08
CA SER A 119 15.21 3.82 5.74
C SER A 119 14.09 4.85 5.43
N ASN A 120 14.42 5.90 4.68
CA ASN A 120 13.50 7.01 4.37
C ASN A 120 12.30 6.62 3.49
N ASP A 121 12.27 5.42 2.91
CA ASP A 121 11.14 4.91 2.12
C ASP A 121 10.05 4.23 2.97
N ILE A 122 10.20 4.26 4.30
CA ILE A 122 9.27 3.68 5.28
C ILE A 122 8.47 4.81 5.92
N GLU A 123 7.15 4.60 6.00
CA GLU A 123 6.26 5.53 6.69
C GLU A 123 6.33 5.27 8.20
N ILE A 124 6.91 6.20 8.94
CA ILE A 124 7.11 6.08 10.39
C ILE A 124 6.00 6.83 11.13
N HIS A 125 5.36 6.14 12.06
CA HIS A 125 4.44 6.72 13.04
C HIS A 125 5.03 6.53 14.44
N ARG A 126 4.84 7.50 15.34
CA ARG A 126 5.38 7.42 16.71
C ARG A 126 4.37 7.88 17.74
N GLU A 127 4.35 7.19 18.87
CA GLU A 127 3.65 7.61 20.08
C GLU A 127 4.60 7.51 21.29
N SER A 128 4.60 8.57 22.11
CA SER A 128 5.54 8.75 23.22
C SER A 128 4.91 9.25 24.52
N ILE A 129 3.62 9.59 24.48
CA ILE A 129 2.89 10.21 25.59
C ILE A 129 2.13 9.14 26.37
N ASP A 130 1.31 8.35 25.66
CA ASP A 130 0.33 7.47 26.30
C ASP A 130 0.08 6.17 25.50
N GLY A 131 0.02 5.05 26.23
CA GLY A 131 -0.22 3.73 25.65
C GLY A 131 -1.64 3.56 25.08
N GLY A 132 -2.63 4.25 25.66
CA GLY A 132 -4.00 4.25 25.14
C GLY A 132 -4.11 4.93 23.78
N ARG A 133 -3.38 6.03 23.58
CA ARG A 133 -3.23 6.68 22.26
C ARG A 133 -2.55 5.76 21.27
N ALA A 134 -1.44 5.11 21.65
CA ALA A 134 -0.75 4.16 20.79
C ALA A 134 -1.69 3.02 20.35
N TYR A 135 -2.42 2.42 21.31
CA TYR A 135 -3.40 1.36 21.05
C TYR A 135 -4.48 1.78 20.05
N LYS A 136 -5.00 3.02 20.17
CA LYS A 136 -5.99 3.55 19.22
C LYS A 136 -5.37 3.77 17.85
N SER A 137 -4.27 4.51 17.77
CA SER A 137 -3.59 4.88 16.52
C SER A 137 -3.15 3.66 15.72
N ILE A 138 -2.57 2.64 16.37
CA ILE A 138 -2.17 1.39 15.71
C ILE A 138 -3.34 0.72 15.01
N SER A 139 -4.54 0.75 15.60
CA SER A 139 -5.72 0.15 14.99
C SER A 139 -6.35 0.95 13.86
N GLU A 140 -6.04 2.24 13.78
CA GLU A 140 -6.50 3.13 12.71
C GLU A 140 -5.51 3.08 11.54
N ILE A 141 -4.21 3.16 11.84
CA ILE A 141 -3.11 3.15 10.86
C ILE A 141 -2.90 1.76 10.25
N MET A 142 -3.06 0.69 11.05
CA MET A 142 -2.76 -0.69 10.70
C MET A 142 -1.33 -0.84 10.15
N PRO A 143 -0.30 -0.61 11.00
CA PRO A 143 1.09 -0.72 10.57
C PRO A 143 1.47 -2.17 10.23
N ASP A 144 2.51 -2.32 9.41
CA ASP A 144 3.08 -3.63 9.04
C ASP A 144 4.04 -4.16 10.11
N LEU A 145 4.54 -3.28 10.98
CA LEU A 145 5.46 -3.61 12.06
C LEU A 145 5.33 -2.61 13.21
N ILE A 146 5.41 -3.11 14.44
CA ILE A 146 5.47 -2.30 15.65
C ILE A 146 6.84 -2.46 16.30
N LEU A 147 7.52 -1.35 16.55
CA LEU A 147 8.76 -1.28 17.32
C LEU A 147 8.46 -0.69 18.69
N VAL A 148 8.88 -1.35 19.76
CA VAL A 148 8.69 -0.90 21.14
C VAL A 148 10.05 -0.61 21.75
N ASN A 149 10.33 0.65 22.09
CA ASN A 149 11.53 0.98 22.84
C ASN A 149 11.41 0.44 24.27
N TYR A 150 12.16 -0.61 24.57
CA TYR A 150 12.12 -1.26 25.87
C TYR A 150 13.03 -0.62 26.91
N ASN A 151 13.87 0.34 26.50
CA ASN A 151 14.87 0.95 27.37
C ASN A 151 14.27 2.00 28.32
N LYS A 152 13.12 2.61 27.95
CA LYS A 152 12.47 3.67 28.72
C LYS A 152 11.03 3.28 29.06
N LYS A 153 10.71 3.25 30.36
CA LYS A 153 9.41 2.79 30.88
C LYS A 153 8.99 1.42 30.29
N PRO A 154 9.83 0.37 30.43
CA PRO A 154 9.58 -0.96 29.84
C PRO A 154 8.18 -1.49 30.12
N SER A 155 7.68 -1.33 31.35
CA SER A 155 6.34 -1.79 31.73
C SER A 155 5.22 -1.11 30.93
N HIS A 156 5.36 0.16 30.55
CA HIS A 156 4.34 0.87 29.76
C HIS A 156 4.36 0.37 28.31
N GLY A 157 5.56 0.20 27.73
CA GLY A 157 5.72 -0.40 26.40
C GLY A 157 5.16 -1.81 26.34
N LEU A 158 5.50 -2.65 27.33
CA LEU A 158 5.01 -4.02 27.42
C LEU A 158 3.48 -4.09 27.54
N GLN A 159 2.88 -3.32 28.46
CA GLN A 159 1.43 -3.31 28.64
C GLN A 159 0.69 -2.85 27.37
N THR A 160 1.26 -1.86 26.67
CA THR A 160 0.71 -1.40 25.39
C THR A 160 0.79 -2.50 24.34
N ALA A 161 1.94 -3.16 24.22
CA ALA A 161 2.14 -4.28 23.30
C ALA A 161 1.19 -5.47 23.59
N ILE A 162 1.03 -5.84 24.86
CA ILE A 162 0.05 -6.86 25.30
C ILE A 162 -1.36 -6.49 24.83
N SER A 163 -1.77 -5.24 25.08
CA SER A 163 -3.11 -4.76 24.72
C SER A 163 -3.33 -4.80 23.21
N VAL A 164 -2.31 -4.43 22.41
CA VAL A 164 -2.35 -4.51 20.94
C VAL A 164 -2.43 -5.97 20.47
N ARG A 165 -1.65 -6.88 21.07
CA ARG A 165 -1.62 -8.31 20.73
C ARG A 165 -2.95 -9.00 21.06
N GLN A 166 -3.60 -8.63 22.16
CA GLN A 166 -4.89 -9.21 22.58
C GLN A 166 -6.07 -8.77 21.70
N ARG A 167 -5.94 -7.69 20.93
CA ARG A 167 -7.00 -7.19 20.07
C ARG A 167 -7.00 -7.92 18.72
N LYS A 168 -8.11 -8.60 18.40
CA LYS A 168 -8.30 -9.36 17.15
C LYS A 168 -7.88 -8.62 15.87
N LYS A 169 -8.10 -7.29 15.80
CA LYS A 169 -7.77 -6.49 14.61
C LYS A 169 -6.24 -6.37 14.39
N THR A 170 -5.47 -6.37 15.47
CA THR A 170 -4.03 -6.05 15.46
C THR A 170 -3.16 -7.20 15.96
N SER A 171 -3.77 -8.34 16.31
CA SER A 171 -3.12 -9.49 16.91
C SER A 171 -2.10 -10.16 16.01
N GLU A 172 -2.19 -9.95 14.69
CA GLU A 172 -1.27 -10.52 13.71
C GLU A 172 -0.10 -9.59 13.37
N ILE A 173 -0.13 -8.32 13.81
CA ILE A 173 0.93 -7.36 13.50
C ILE A 173 2.22 -7.79 14.24
N PRO A 174 3.37 -7.95 13.55
CA PRO A 174 4.64 -8.22 14.20
C PRO A 174 5.00 -7.13 15.21
N ILE A 175 5.49 -7.55 16.39
CA ILE A 175 5.95 -6.64 17.44
C ILE A 175 7.40 -6.99 17.73
N ILE A 176 8.25 -5.97 17.82
CA ILE A 176 9.65 -6.10 18.18
C ILE A 176 9.94 -5.19 19.37
N PHE A 177 10.64 -5.72 20.36
CA PHE A 177 11.15 -4.96 21.48
C PHE A 177 12.62 -4.61 21.26
N ILE A 178 12.95 -3.33 21.37
CA ILE A 178 14.33 -2.84 21.22
C ILE A 178 14.94 -2.68 22.61
N ASN A 179 15.94 -3.49 22.92
CA ASN A 179 16.61 -3.56 24.23
C ASN A 179 18.13 -3.44 24.05
N ASN A 180 18.78 -2.62 24.90
CA ASN A 180 20.24 -2.45 24.95
C ASN A 180 20.95 -3.46 25.88
N GLY A 181 20.46 -4.70 25.95
CA GLY A 181 21.09 -5.74 26.75
C GLY A 181 20.89 -5.61 28.26
N LYS A 182 19.86 -4.89 28.72
CA LYS A 182 19.42 -4.97 30.13
C LYS A 182 18.60 -6.23 30.35
N LYS A 183 18.63 -6.74 31.60
CA LYS A 183 18.05 -8.01 32.07
C LYS A 183 16.79 -8.41 31.29
N TYR A 184 16.88 -9.59 30.69
CA TYR A 184 15.87 -10.24 29.85
C TYR A 184 14.51 -10.27 30.55
N ASP A 185 13.45 -9.90 29.83
CA ASP A 185 12.07 -9.98 30.31
C ASP A 185 11.35 -11.02 29.46
N GLU A 186 11.21 -12.23 30.01
CA GLU A 186 10.62 -13.39 29.33
C GLU A 186 9.25 -13.08 28.71
N LYS A 187 8.51 -12.11 29.27
CA LYS A 187 7.20 -11.69 28.75
C LYS A 187 7.30 -10.96 27.41
N ALA A 188 8.41 -10.28 27.15
CA ALA A 188 8.61 -9.64 25.85
C ALA A 188 8.71 -10.70 24.75
N ASP A 189 9.47 -11.77 24.99
CA ASP A 189 9.65 -12.89 24.06
C ASP A 189 8.37 -13.69 23.80
N GLU A 190 7.46 -13.75 24.77
CA GLU A 190 6.13 -14.35 24.56
C GLU A 190 5.27 -13.57 23.56
N ILE A 191 5.53 -12.27 23.38
CA ILE A 191 4.70 -11.36 22.58
C ILE A 191 5.35 -11.01 21.24
N GLY A 192 6.68 -10.96 21.18
CA GLY A 192 7.42 -10.53 20.00
C GLY A 192 8.93 -10.70 20.16
N ASP A 193 9.67 -10.45 19.09
CA ASP A 193 11.12 -10.65 19.09
C ASP A 193 11.82 -9.51 19.84
N VAL A 194 12.88 -9.83 20.59
CA VAL A 194 13.73 -8.85 21.27
C VAL A 194 15.03 -8.68 20.50
N ILE A 195 15.34 -7.45 20.08
CA ILE A 195 16.55 -7.12 19.33
C ILE A 195 17.27 -5.90 19.90
N THR A 196 18.52 -5.70 19.48
CA THR A 196 19.26 -4.45 19.72
C THR A 196 19.04 -3.46 18.57
N TYR A 197 19.40 -2.18 18.76
CA TYR A 197 19.26 -1.16 17.72
C TYR A 197 19.97 -1.50 16.40
N ASP A 198 21.08 -2.24 16.45
CA ASP A 198 21.89 -2.57 15.27
C ASP A 198 21.19 -3.56 14.32
N HIS A 199 20.15 -4.25 14.80
CA HIS A 199 19.41 -5.23 14.01
C HIS A 199 18.08 -4.70 13.45
N ILE A 200 17.72 -3.44 13.74
CA ILE A 200 16.44 -2.85 13.29
C ILE A 200 16.27 -2.96 11.78
N GLU A 201 17.25 -2.45 11.02
CA GLU A 201 17.19 -2.44 9.55
C GLU A 201 17.17 -3.86 8.97
N THR A 202 17.96 -4.77 9.54
CA THR A 202 17.98 -6.19 9.12
C THR A 202 16.62 -6.84 9.31
N TYR A 203 15.94 -6.56 10.43
CA TYR A 203 14.63 -7.14 10.71
C TYR A 203 13.54 -6.53 9.81
N ILE A 204 13.58 -5.22 9.59
CA ILE A 204 12.69 -4.54 8.66
C ILE A 204 12.79 -5.16 7.27
N HIS A 205 14.02 -5.41 6.77
CA HIS A 205 14.23 -6.09 5.50
C HIS A 205 13.64 -7.51 5.48
N LYS A 206 13.82 -8.29 6.55
CA LYS A 206 13.23 -9.62 6.68
C LYS A 206 11.70 -9.58 6.63
N THR A 207 11.09 -8.65 7.37
CA THR A 207 9.63 -8.47 7.44
C THR A 207 9.05 -8.08 6.09
N ARG A 208 9.72 -7.16 5.39
CA ARG A 208 9.35 -6.71 4.04
C ARG A 208 9.38 -7.84 3.01
N ASN A 209 10.29 -8.80 3.14
CA ASN A 209 10.42 -9.92 2.21
C ASN A 209 9.52 -11.12 2.55
N THR A 210 9.04 -11.22 3.80
CA THR A 210 8.12 -12.30 4.22
C THR A 210 6.66 -11.94 3.93
N SER A 211 6.37 -10.65 3.79
CA SER A 211 5.02 -10.13 3.51
C SER A 211 4.69 -10.02 2.02
N ARG A 212 5.68 -10.28 1.13
CA ARG A 212 5.58 -10.31 -0.34
C ARG A 212 5.35 -11.72 -0.86
#